data_AF-A0A0R2IQA0-F1
#
_entry.id   AF-A0A0R2IQA0-F1
#
_cell.length_a   1.000
_cell.length_b   1.000
_cell.length_c   1.000
_cell.angle_alpha   90.00
_cell.angle_beta   90.00
_cell.angle_gamma   90.00
#
_symmetry.space_group_name_H-M   'P 1'
#
loop_
_entity.id
_entity.type
_entity.pdbx_description
1 polymer ?
#
loop_
_entity_poly.entity_id
_entity_poly.type
_entity_poly.pdbx_seq_one_letter_code
_entity_poly.pdbx_strand_id
1 'polypeptide(L)'
;MFEFTKKRRVTDEVKELLPQPVIEGLWDTLKQMKADKLVVSPVIAFVFSDDYTEDTIYVMGLQNSGAVAKEYDISYDGQKHFLGKGTIIVVKDKPKTMTMSISELNEQSKE
;
A
#
# COMPACT_ATOMS: atom_id res chain seq x y z
N MET A 1 -4.68 10.13 13.24
CA MET A 1 -4.37 8.88 12.52
C MET A 1 -3.38 9.17 11.40
N PHE A 2 -2.44 8.26 11.18
CA PHE A 2 -1.32 8.38 10.23
C PHE A 2 -0.62 9.74 10.30
N GLU A 3 -0.07 10.05 11.47
CA GLU A 3 0.70 11.27 11.66
C GLU A 3 2.10 11.10 11.08
N PHE A 4 2.46 11.95 10.12
CA PHE A 4 3.71 11.82 9.38
C PHE A 4 4.97 12.18 10.19
N THR A 5 4.79 12.61 11.44
CA THR A 5 5.84 12.73 12.46
C THR A 5 6.21 11.37 13.07
N LYS A 6 5.37 10.34 12.92
CA LYS A 6 5.63 8.99 13.43
C LYS A 6 6.71 8.29 12.60
N LYS A 7 7.47 7.41 13.25
CA LYS A 7 8.48 6.61 12.56
C LYS A 7 7.81 5.61 11.60
N ARG A 8 8.14 5.70 10.31
CA ARG A 8 7.75 4.73 9.28
C ARG A 8 8.58 3.46 9.44
N ARG A 9 7.93 2.30 9.36
CA ARG A 9 8.56 0.98 9.36
C ARG A 9 8.01 0.20 8.17
N VAL A 10 8.90 -0.54 7.52
CA VAL A 10 8.59 -1.45 6.43
C VAL A 10 9.19 -2.79 6.83
N THR A 11 8.39 -3.86 6.82
CA THR A 11 8.90 -5.21 7.11
C THR A 11 9.86 -5.67 6.01
N ASP A 12 10.73 -6.62 6.33
CA ASP A 12 11.73 -7.08 5.37
C ASP A 12 11.09 -7.78 4.17
N GLU A 13 10.01 -8.54 4.40
CA GLU A 13 9.21 -9.17 3.33
C GLU A 13 8.70 -8.16 2.27
N VAL A 14 8.29 -6.97 2.70
CA VAL A 14 7.84 -5.92 1.76
C VAL A 14 9.02 -5.38 0.97
N LYS A 15 10.20 -5.23 1.58
CA LYS A 15 11.41 -4.76 0.88
C LYS A 15 11.96 -5.78 -0.10
N GLU A 16 11.76 -7.07 0.18
CA GLU A 16 12.13 -8.15 -0.73
C GLU A 16 11.18 -8.24 -1.92
N LEU A 17 9.89 -7.95 -1.71
CA LEU A 17 8.86 -8.04 -2.74
C LEU A 17 8.79 -6.79 -3.63
N LEU A 18 8.85 -5.61 -3.01
CA LEU A 18 8.59 -4.34 -3.68
C LEU A 18 9.88 -3.52 -3.82
N PRO A 19 10.10 -2.92 -5.00
CA PRO A 19 11.21 -2.01 -5.20
C PRO A 19 10.99 -0.72 -4.40
N GLN A 20 12.08 -0.11 -3.93
CA GLN A 20 12.06 1.11 -3.10
C GLN A 20 11.15 2.23 -3.64
N PRO A 21 11.13 2.56 -4.95
CA PRO A 21 10.25 3.61 -5.47
C PRO A 21 8.76 3.31 -5.28
N VAL A 22 8.36 2.04 -5.35
CA VAL A 22 6.97 1.63 -5.14
C VAL A 22 6.59 1.74 -3.67
N ILE A 23 7.50 1.36 -2.76
CA ILE A 23 7.31 1.54 -1.32
C ILE A 23 7.12 3.02 -0.98
N GLU A 24 7.93 3.89 -1.57
CA GLU A 24 7.81 5.35 -1.41
C GLU A 24 6.50 5.87 -1.99
N GLY A 25 6.12 5.40 -3.19
CA GLY A 25 4.82 5.69 -3.80
C GLY A 25 3.64 5.36 -2.89
N LEU A 26 3.64 4.19 -2.23
CA LEU A 26 2.59 3.83 -1.27
C LEU A 26 2.53 4.77 -0.05
N TRP A 27 3.66 5.28 0.43
CA TRP A 27 3.67 6.28 1.51
C TRP A 27 3.12 7.62 1.04
N ASP A 28 3.39 8.02 -0.20
CA ASP A 28 2.85 9.24 -0.79
C ASP A 28 1.35 9.11 -1.09
N THR A 29 0.90 7.95 -1.55
CA THR A 29 -0.53 7.61 -1.67
C THR A 29 -1.23 7.77 -0.32
N LEU A 30 -0.67 7.20 0.76
CA LEU A 30 -1.21 7.37 2.11
C LEU A 30 -1.29 8.86 2.53
N LYS A 31 -0.27 9.65 2.15
CA LYS A 31 -0.23 11.08 2.42
C LYS A 31 -1.33 11.82 1.66
N GLN A 32 -1.56 11.45 0.40
CA GLN A 32 -2.63 11.99 -0.41
C GLN A 32 -4.01 11.60 0.13
N MET A 33 -4.24 10.31 0.45
CA MET A 33 -5.48 9.85 1.11
C MET A 33 -5.82 10.67 2.35
N LYS A 34 -4.80 11.02 3.15
CA LYS A 34 -4.97 11.88 4.33
C LYS A 34 -5.33 13.32 3.94
N ALA A 35 -4.64 13.89 2.95
CA ALA A 35 -4.93 15.23 2.45
C ALA A 35 -6.37 15.33 1.90
N ASP A 36 -6.83 14.29 1.23
CA ASP A 36 -8.18 14.15 0.67
C ASP A 36 -9.25 13.88 1.75
N LYS A 37 -8.86 13.75 3.03
CA LYS A 37 -9.72 13.39 4.17
C LYS A 37 -10.46 12.06 3.98
N LEU A 38 -9.88 11.12 3.23
CA LEU A 38 -10.43 9.79 2.96
C LEU A 38 -10.00 8.73 3.99
N VAL A 39 -9.10 9.08 4.89
CA VAL A 39 -8.60 8.18 5.94
C VAL A 39 -9.59 8.11 7.10
N VAL A 40 -10.24 6.96 7.26
CA VAL A 40 -11.27 6.70 8.28
C VAL A 40 -10.93 5.53 9.21
N SER A 41 -9.93 4.72 8.88
CA SER A 41 -9.51 3.52 9.60
C SER A 41 -8.02 3.52 9.88
N PRO A 42 -7.54 3.05 11.07
CA PRO A 42 -6.11 2.96 11.38
C PRO A 42 -5.38 1.88 10.57
N VAL A 43 -6.11 1.17 9.73
CA VAL A 43 -5.61 0.14 8.82
C VAL A 43 -6.06 0.48 7.42
N ILE A 44 -5.10 0.57 6.50
CA ILE A 44 -5.33 0.72 5.06
C ILE A 44 -4.69 -0.47 4.37
N ALA A 45 -5.44 -1.13 3.50
CA ALA A 45 -4.92 -2.14 2.58
C ALA A 45 -4.72 -1.50 1.20
N PHE A 46 -3.61 -1.84 0.56
CA PHE A 46 -3.27 -1.45 -0.80
C PHE A 46 -3.22 -2.69 -1.65
N VAL A 47 -4.01 -2.69 -2.72
CA VAL A 47 -4.06 -3.77 -3.71
C VAL A 47 -3.61 -3.20 -5.04
N PHE A 48 -2.62 -3.83 -5.66
CA PHE A 48 -2.16 -3.43 -6.97
C PHE A 48 -3.16 -3.88 -8.04
N SER A 49 -3.40 -3.02 -9.03
CA SER A 49 -4.11 -3.42 -10.25
C SER A 49 -3.25 -4.37 -11.10
N ASP A 50 -3.92 -5.19 -11.90
CA ASP A 50 -3.27 -6.01 -12.93
C ASP A 50 -2.91 -5.18 -14.17
N ASP A 51 -3.65 -4.09 -14.42
CA ASP A 51 -3.36 -3.11 -15.47
C ASP A 51 -2.27 -2.13 -15.05
N TYR A 52 -1.45 -1.69 -16.01
CA TYR A 52 -0.40 -0.69 -15.84
C TYR A 52 0.01 -0.11 -17.21
N THR A 53 0.67 1.05 -17.20
CA THR A 53 1.35 1.61 -18.38
C THR A 53 2.86 1.42 -18.27
N GLU A 54 3.61 1.85 -19.30
CA GLU A 54 5.07 1.79 -19.27
C GLU A 54 5.65 2.46 -18.02
N ASP A 55 5.09 3.61 -17.64
CA ASP A 55 5.59 4.53 -16.62
C ASP A 55 4.72 4.63 -15.36
N THR A 56 3.57 3.95 -15.30
CA THR A 56 2.61 4.08 -14.19
C THR A 56 2.03 2.74 -13.78
N ILE A 57 1.94 2.51 -12.47
CA ILE A 57 1.17 1.41 -11.87
C ILE A 57 -0.01 1.99 -11.08
N TYR A 58 -1.08 1.21 -10.98
CA TYR A 58 -2.28 1.61 -10.25
C TYR A 58 -2.43 0.83 -8.95
N VAL A 59 -2.82 1.53 -7.88
CA VAL A 59 -3.07 0.93 -6.58
C VAL A 59 -4.41 1.37 -6.01
N MET A 60 -5.16 0.42 -5.48
CA MET A 60 -6.41 0.69 -4.78
C MET A 60 -6.17 0.70 -3.27
N GLY A 61 -6.42 1.86 -2.65
CA GLY A 61 -6.47 2.02 -1.20
C GLY A 61 -7.84 1.62 -0.66
N LEU A 62 -7.88 0.56 0.14
CA LEU A 62 -9.06 -0.01 0.78
C LEU A 62 -9.03 0.21 2.30
N GLN A 63 -10.18 0.59 2.86
CA GLN A 63 -10.37 0.75 4.31
C GLN A 63 -11.73 0.21 4.73
N ASN A 64 -11.89 -0.04 6.04
CA ASN A 64 -13.16 -0.45 6.64
C ASN A 64 -13.82 -1.62 5.88
N SER A 65 -13.06 -2.70 5.67
CA SER A 65 -13.48 -3.88 4.91
C SER A 65 -13.96 -3.59 3.48
N GLY A 66 -13.37 -2.59 2.83
CA GLY A 66 -13.69 -2.21 1.44
C GLY A 66 -14.80 -1.18 1.30
N ALA A 67 -15.41 -0.70 2.39
CA ALA A 67 -16.43 0.35 2.35
C ALA A 67 -15.90 1.69 1.81
N VAL A 68 -14.59 1.92 1.94
CA VAL A 68 -13.89 3.03 1.29
C VAL A 68 -12.85 2.44 0.36
N ALA A 69 -12.99 2.73 -0.93
CA ALA A 69 -12.08 2.30 -1.99
C ALA A 69 -11.76 3.49 -2.89
N LYS A 70 -10.47 3.73 -3.11
CA LYS A 70 -10.01 4.78 -4.03
C LYS A 70 -8.73 4.32 -4.74
N GLU A 71 -8.72 4.49 -6.05
CA GLU A 71 -7.56 4.22 -6.89
C GLU A 71 -6.63 5.44 -6.93
N TYR A 72 -5.33 5.14 -7.00
CA TYR A 72 -4.25 6.10 -7.07
C TYR A 72 -3.19 5.61 -8.06
N ASP A 73 -2.57 6.57 -8.73
CA ASP A 73 -1.52 6.34 -9.70
C ASP A 73 -0.17 6.47 -8.99
N ILE A 74 0.74 5.53 -9.27
CA ILE A 74 2.13 5.59 -8.82
C ILE A 74 3.02 5.56 -10.06
N SER A 75 3.77 6.63 -10.29
CA SER A 75 4.79 6.67 -11.34
C SER A 75 5.89 5.64 -11.04
N TYR A 76 6.03 4.65 -11.92
CA TYR A 76 7.00 3.59 -11.82
C TYR A 76 7.28 2.95 -13.19
N ASP A 77 8.49 3.16 -13.70
CA ASP A 77 8.97 2.65 -15.00
C ASP A 77 9.81 1.36 -14.89
N GLY A 78 10.13 0.92 -13.66
CA GLY A 78 10.96 -0.25 -13.41
C GLY A 78 10.25 -1.59 -13.67
N GLN A 79 10.91 -2.69 -13.28
CA GLN A 79 10.36 -4.04 -13.39
C GLN A 79 9.14 -4.25 -12.49
N LYS A 80 8.05 -4.77 -13.06
CA LYS A 80 6.73 -4.88 -12.42
C LYS A 80 6.37 -6.32 -12.01
N HIS A 81 7.37 -7.16 -11.72
CA HIS A 81 7.18 -8.59 -11.37
C HIS A 81 6.36 -8.84 -10.10
N PHE A 82 6.04 -7.81 -9.33
CA PHE A 82 5.19 -7.87 -8.14
C PHE A 82 3.69 -7.73 -8.47
N LEU A 83 3.33 -7.21 -9.66
CA LEU A 83 1.95 -7.13 -10.14
C LEU A 83 1.40 -8.53 -10.50
N GLY A 84 0.08 -8.69 -10.56
CA GLY A 84 -0.56 -9.97 -10.93
C GLY A 84 -0.47 -11.08 -9.87
N LYS A 85 0.09 -10.79 -8.69
CA LYS A 85 0.31 -11.78 -7.62
C LYS A 85 -0.75 -11.77 -6.53
N GLY A 86 -1.79 -10.94 -6.66
CA GLY A 86 -2.81 -10.75 -5.63
C GLY A 86 -2.23 -10.28 -4.28
N THR A 87 -1.06 -9.63 -4.29
CA THR A 87 -0.41 -9.23 -3.05
C THR A 87 -1.12 -8.03 -2.44
N ILE A 88 -1.60 -8.20 -1.22
CA ILE A 88 -2.18 -7.11 -0.42
C ILE A 88 -1.10 -6.57 0.53
N ILE A 89 -0.82 -5.26 0.43
CA ILE A 89 0.05 -4.54 1.35
C ILE A 89 -0.81 -3.82 2.38
N VAL A 90 -0.50 -3.94 3.67
CA VAL A 90 -1.27 -3.31 4.74
C VAL A 90 -0.39 -2.29 5.46
N VAL A 91 -0.91 -1.08 5.63
CA VAL A 91 -0.32 -0.06 6.49
C VAL A 91 -1.17 0.10 7.75
N LYS A 92 -0.56 -0.17 8.92
CA LYS A 92 -1.18 -0.05 10.24
C LYS A 92 -0.62 1.17 10.98
N ASP A 93 -1.50 2.08 11.40
CA ASP A 93 -1.17 3.21 12.29
C ASP A 93 -1.17 2.73 13.74
N LYS A 94 -0.01 2.81 14.40
CA LYS A 94 0.13 2.57 15.85
C LYS A 94 0.45 3.91 16.55
N PRO A 95 0.36 4.00 17.90
CA PRO A 95 0.57 5.26 18.60
C PRO A 95 1.89 5.98 18.27
N LYS A 96 2.99 5.23 18.07
CA LYS A 96 4.33 5.81 17.81
C LYS A 96 4.91 5.53 16.43
N THR A 97 4.30 4.63 15.67
CA THR A 97 4.87 4.10 14.42
C THR A 97 3.78 3.81 13.40
N MET A 98 4.11 3.96 12.12
CA MET A 98 3.30 3.44 11.01
C MET A 98 4.06 2.26 10.41
N THR A 99 3.41 1.11 10.25
CA THR A 99 4.07 -0.11 9.77
C THR A 99 3.41 -0.57 8.47
N MET A 100 4.21 -0.75 7.43
CA MET A 100 3.84 -1.39 6.17
C MET A 100 4.31 -2.85 6.20
N SER A 101 3.39 -3.77 5.96
CA SER A 101 3.65 -5.22 5.92
C SER A 101 2.80 -5.88 4.84
N ILE A 102 3.13 -7.11 4.46
CA ILE A 102 2.23 -7.94 3.65
C ILE A 102 1.03 -8.36 4.51
N SER A 103 -0.15 -8.48 3.91
CA SER A 103 -1.35 -8.98 4.59
C SER A 103 -1.20 -10.46 4.94
N GLU A 104 -1.64 -10.86 6.14
CA GLU A 104 -1.74 -12.27 6.55
C GLU A 104 -2.74 -13.05 5.66
N LEU A 105 -3.67 -12.35 5.00
CA LEU A 105 -4.59 -12.95 4.03
C LEU A 105 -3.89 -13.46 2.77
N ASN A 106 -2.68 -13.00 2.47
CA ASN A 106 -1.91 -13.54 1.34
C ASN A 106 -1.48 -15.00 1.57
N GLU A 107 -1.45 -15.47 2.83
CA GLU A 107 -1.11 -16.87 3.15
C GLU A 107 -2.29 -17.83 2.92
N GLN A 108 -3.54 -17.33 2.99
CA GLN A 108 -4.74 -18.17 2.82
C GLN A 108 -5.07 -18.50 1.35
N SER A 109 -4.44 -17.83 0.37
CA SER A 109 -4.63 -18.14 -1.06
C SER A 109 -3.63 -19.17 -1.62
N LYS A 110 -2.86 -19.85 -0.76
CA LYS A 110 -1.90 -20.91 -1.14
C LYS A 110 -2.38 -22.33 -0.85
N GLU A 111 -3.67 -22.53 -0.57
CA GLU A 111 -4.28 -23.88 -0.45
C GLU A 111 -4.77 -24.44 -1.79
#